data_AF-A0A1Q6HTW7-F1
#
_entry.id   AF-A0A1Q6HTW7-F1
#
_cell.length_a   1.000
_cell.length_b   1.000
_cell.length_c   1.000
_cell.angle_alpha   90.00
_cell.angle_beta   90.00
_cell.angle_gamma   90.00
#
_symmetry.space_group_name_H-M   'P 1'
#
loop_
_entity.id
_entity.type
_entity.pdbx_description
1 polymer ?
#
loop_
_entity_poly.entity_id
_entity_poly.type
_entity_poly.pdbx_seq_one_letter_code
_entity_poly.pdbx_strand_id
1 'polypeptide(L)'
;MSSEESERIAICCVLLDIVEAMGTSADIKGCRHYQSLRDKTDITDSDFEGARSVSVLSSLVTLKGMHYNKKMLLALTVCDLYSGHTPVSLNLKIAFETLMNAIEWPISFSEILTISRTE
;
A
#
# COMPACT_ATOMS: atom_id res chain seq x y z
N MET A 1 -19.86 9.31 -1.94
CA MET A 1 -18.85 8.59 -1.15
C MET A 1 -18.33 9.52 -0.09
N SER A 2 -18.13 9.03 1.13
CA SER A 2 -17.47 9.84 2.16
C SER A 2 -15.96 9.96 1.86
N SER A 3 -15.29 10.93 2.49
CA SER A 3 -13.83 11.07 2.39
C SER A 3 -13.11 9.81 2.86
N GLU A 4 -13.61 9.18 3.93
CA GLU A 4 -13.03 7.96 4.51
C GLU A 4 -13.25 6.72 3.62
N GLU A 5 -14.44 6.59 3.03
CA GLU A 5 -14.75 5.52 2.06
C GLU A 5 -13.86 5.63 0.82
N SER A 6 -13.67 6.85 0.31
CA SER A 6 -12.78 7.10 -0.83
C SER A 6 -11.33 6.74 -0.51
N GLU A 7 -10.88 7.03 0.72
CA GLU A 7 -9.54 6.67 1.19
C GLU A 7 -9.35 5.15 1.27
N ARG A 8 -10.31 4.42 1.88
CA ARG A 8 -10.26 2.94 1.94
C ARG A 8 -10.17 2.30 0.56
N ILE A 9 -11.02 2.75 -0.36
CA ILE A 9 -11.04 2.24 -1.74
C ILE A 9 -9.74 2.59 -2.47
N ALA A 10 -9.18 3.78 -2.24
CA ALA A 10 -7.90 4.16 -2.81
C ALA A 10 -6.73 3.31 -2.29
N ILE A 11 -6.72 2.97 -0.99
CA ILE A 11 -5.75 2.04 -0.42
C ILE A 11 -5.87 0.68 -1.10
N CYS A 12 -7.09 0.13 -1.19
CA CYS A 12 -7.33 -1.17 -1.80
C CYS A 12 -6.93 -1.19 -3.27
N CYS A 13 -7.17 -0.11 -4.02
CA CYS A 13 -6.80 0.02 -5.43
C CYS A 13 -5.28 -0.09 -5.63
N VAL A 14 -4.50 0.64 -4.84
CA VAL A 14 -3.03 0.57 -4.88
C VAL A 14 -2.53 -0.82 -4.49
N LEU A 15 -3.10 -1.43 -3.45
CA LEU A 15 -2.68 -2.78 -3.02
C LEU A 15 -2.99 -3.84 -4.10
N LEU A 16 -4.13 -3.74 -4.79
CA LEU A 16 -4.48 -4.64 -5.88
C LEU A 16 -3.53 -4.48 -7.07
N ASP A 17 -3.23 -3.25 -7.48
CA ASP A 17 -2.30 -2.95 -8.58
C ASP A 17 -0.89 -3.52 -8.30
N ILE A 18 -0.42 -3.37 -7.06
CA ILE A 18 0.87 -3.92 -6.62
C ILE A 18 0.87 -5.45 -6.70
N VAL A 19 -0.16 -6.10 -6.18
CA VAL A 19 -0.28 -7.57 -6.25
C VAL A 19 -0.37 -8.05 -7.69
N GLU A 20 -1.13 -7.37 -8.54
CA GLU A 20 -1.23 -7.68 -9.96
C GLU A 20 0.14 -7.57 -10.64
N ALA A 21 0.90 -6.50 -10.36
CA ALA A 21 2.25 -6.30 -10.88
C ALA A 21 3.26 -7.35 -10.37
N MET A 22 3.06 -7.89 -9.17
CA MET A 22 3.87 -8.95 -8.58
C MET A 22 3.50 -10.36 -9.06
N GLY A 23 2.28 -10.55 -9.58
CA GLY A 23 1.74 -11.84 -10.02
C GLY A 23 0.90 -12.56 -8.96
N THR A 24 0.33 -13.72 -9.33
CA THR A 24 -0.72 -14.45 -8.57
C THR A 24 -0.30 -15.05 -7.22
N SER A 25 0.89 -14.74 -6.70
CA SER A 25 1.42 -15.31 -5.46
C SER A 25 1.40 -14.39 -4.24
N ALA A 26 1.08 -13.10 -4.40
CA ALA A 26 1.15 -12.16 -3.28
C ALA A 26 -0.17 -12.11 -2.48
N ASP A 27 -0.13 -12.62 -1.24
CA ASP A 27 -1.26 -12.58 -0.30
C ASP A 27 -1.18 -11.34 0.60
N ILE A 28 -2.02 -10.35 0.33
CA ILE A 28 -2.15 -9.13 1.14
C ILE A 28 -2.50 -9.47 2.59
N LYS A 29 -3.39 -10.46 2.80
CA LYS A 29 -3.86 -10.81 4.15
C LYS A 29 -2.77 -11.49 4.98
N GLY A 30 -1.77 -12.06 4.32
CA GLY A 30 -0.57 -12.63 4.95
C GLY A 30 0.50 -11.60 5.33
N CYS A 31 0.39 -10.34 4.90
CA CYS A 31 1.35 -9.30 5.26
C CYS A 31 1.26 -8.91 6.73
N ARG A 32 2.43 -8.81 7.37
CA ARG A 32 2.58 -8.53 8.81
C ARG A 32 1.86 -7.24 9.23
N HIS A 33 1.99 -6.18 8.44
CA HIS A 33 1.46 -4.86 8.76
C HIS A 33 0.07 -4.59 8.17
N TYR A 34 -0.45 -5.49 7.34
CA TYR A 34 -1.77 -5.29 6.71
C TYR A 34 -2.91 -5.28 7.74
N GLN A 35 -2.85 -6.12 8.78
CA GLN A 35 -3.88 -6.13 9.82
C GLN A 35 -3.97 -4.78 10.53
N SER A 36 -2.83 -4.16 10.87
CA SER A 36 -2.79 -2.83 11.46
C SER A 36 -3.33 -1.75 10.51
N LEU A 37 -3.00 -1.82 9.22
CA LEU A 37 -3.56 -0.93 8.20
C LEU A 37 -5.08 -1.07 8.13
N ARG A 38 -5.57 -2.30 8.07
CA ARG A 38 -6.98 -2.64 7.98
C ARG A 38 -7.75 -2.10 9.18
N ASP A 39 -7.29 -2.39 10.39
CA ASP A 39 -7.94 -1.94 11.63
C ASP A 39 -7.91 -0.42 11.79
N LYS A 40 -6.86 0.25 11.30
CA LYS A 40 -6.75 1.71 11.37
C LYS A 40 -7.64 2.46 10.37
N THR A 41 -8.08 1.75 9.32
CA THR A 41 -8.81 2.35 8.19
C THR A 41 -10.22 1.80 8.04
N ASP A 42 -10.57 0.76 8.79
CA ASP A 42 -11.83 0.01 8.68
C ASP A 42 -12.03 -0.63 7.30
N ILE A 43 -10.95 -1.13 6.68
CA ILE A 43 -11.02 -1.81 5.38
C ILE A 43 -11.80 -3.13 5.47
N THR A 44 -12.70 -3.29 4.51
CA THR A 44 -13.58 -4.45 4.32
C THR A 44 -13.33 -5.09 2.95
N ASP A 45 -13.80 -6.33 2.78
CA ASP A 45 -13.72 -7.00 1.47
C ASP A 45 -14.53 -6.25 0.39
N SER A 46 -15.59 -5.51 0.75
CA SER A 46 -16.33 -4.67 -0.21
C SER A 46 -15.54 -3.48 -0.75
N ASP A 47 -14.58 -2.95 0.02
CA ASP A 47 -13.73 -1.85 -0.46
C ASP A 47 -12.80 -2.34 -1.60
N PHE A 48 -12.37 -3.60 -1.57
CA PHE A 48 -11.62 -4.22 -2.67
C PHE A 48 -12.45 -4.40 -3.93
N GLU A 49 -13.72 -4.75 -3.81
CA GLU A 49 -14.61 -4.83 -4.97
C GLU A 49 -14.86 -3.44 -5.59
N GLY A 50 -15.01 -2.41 -4.76
CA GLY A 50 -15.07 -1.03 -5.22
C GLY A 50 -13.79 -0.59 -5.95
N ALA A 51 -12.63 -0.96 -5.41
CA ALA A 51 -11.32 -0.60 -5.95
C ALA A 51 -11.06 -1.09 -7.38
N ARG A 52 -11.66 -2.22 -7.80
CA ARG A 52 -11.53 -2.74 -9.18
C ARG A 52 -12.07 -1.78 -10.26
N SER A 53 -12.92 -0.84 -9.87
CA SER A 53 -13.53 0.16 -10.77
C SER A 53 -12.85 1.53 -10.71
N VAL A 54 -11.81 1.68 -9.88
CA VAL A 54 -11.11 2.95 -9.64
C VAL A 54 -9.74 2.93 -10.30
N SER A 55 -9.32 4.08 -10.85
CA SER A 55 -7.99 4.23 -11.42
C SER A 55 -6.95 4.45 -10.32
N VAL A 56 -5.82 3.73 -10.41
CA VAL A 56 -4.66 3.93 -9.53
C VAL A 56 -4.23 5.41 -9.49
N LEU A 57 -4.21 6.09 -10.63
CA LEU A 57 -3.85 7.52 -10.69
C LEU A 57 -4.80 8.39 -9.85
N SER A 58 -6.11 8.13 -9.91
CA SER A 58 -7.09 8.84 -9.08
C SER A 58 -6.92 8.49 -7.59
N SER A 59 -6.60 7.23 -7.28
CA SER A 59 -6.31 6.79 -5.92
C SER A 59 -5.09 7.48 -5.33
N LEU A 60 -4.01 7.66 -6.10
CA LEU A 60 -2.82 8.39 -5.65
C LEU A 60 -3.15 9.82 -5.22
N VAL A 61 -4.04 10.51 -5.95
CA VAL A 61 -4.50 11.86 -5.58
C VAL A 61 -5.23 11.84 -4.23
N THR A 62 -6.08 10.84 -3.98
CA THR A 62 -6.75 10.67 -2.68
C THR A 62 -5.74 10.39 -1.57
N LEU A 63 -4.81 9.45 -1.80
CA LEU A 63 -3.82 9.03 -0.80
C LEU A 63 -2.81 10.13 -0.48
N LYS A 64 -2.61 11.10 -1.37
CA LYS A 64 -1.82 12.31 -1.09
C LYS A 64 -2.32 13.06 0.15
N GLY A 65 -3.63 13.15 0.35
CA GLY A 65 -4.26 13.81 1.50
C GLY A 65 -4.37 12.93 2.75
N MET A 66 -3.98 11.65 2.65
CA MET A 66 -4.15 10.67 3.73
C MET A 66 -3.27 11.00 4.94
N HIS A 67 -3.80 10.73 6.14
CA HIS A 67 -3.07 10.95 7.39
C HIS A 67 -1.75 10.15 7.43
N TYR A 68 -0.68 10.76 7.95
CA TYR A 68 0.68 10.20 7.94
C TYR A 68 0.78 8.78 8.54
N ASN A 69 0.07 8.48 9.63
CA ASN A 69 0.03 7.14 10.21
C ASN A 69 -0.50 6.06 9.24
N LYS A 70 -1.50 6.41 8.42
CA LYS A 70 -2.05 5.48 7.43
C LYS A 70 -1.10 5.33 6.24
N LYS A 71 -0.41 6.42 5.83
CA LYS A 71 0.66 6.37 4.82
C LYS A 71 1.81 5.47 5.27
N MET A 72 2.20 5.54 6.54
CA MET A 72 3.21 4.66 7.11
C MET A 72 2.78 3.19 7.07
N LEU A 73 1.56 2.87 7.51
CA LEU A 73 1.04 1.50 7.48
C LEU A 73 0.91 0.96 6.05
N LEU A 74 0.52 1.80 5.08
CA LEU A 74 0.54 1.46 3.67
C LEU A 74 1.97 1.16 3.20
N ALA A 75 2.94 2.02 3.52
CA ALA A 75 4.35 1.82 3.18
C ALA A 75 4.90 0.51 3.76
N LEU A 76 4.62 0.21 5.03
CA LEU A 76 5.00 -1.05 5.68
C LEU A 76 4.36 -2.26 5.00
N THR A 77 3.07 -2.18 4.67
CA THR A 77 2.35 -3.26 3.98
C THR A 77 2.94 -3.53 2.60
N VAL A 78 3.25 -2.49 1.82
CA VAL A 78 3.91 -2.65 0.51
C VAL A 78 5.34 -3.19 0.67
N CYS A 79 6.05 -2.78 1.74
CA CYS A 79 7.36 -3.33 2.04
C CYS A 79 7.28 -4.85 2.34
N ASP A 80 6.28 -5.30 3.09
CA ASP A 80 6.06 -6.72 3.38
C ASP A 80 5.81 -7.51 2.09
N LEU A 81 4.93 -6.99 1.21
CA LEU A 81 4.65 -7.58 -0.09
C LEU A 81 5.94 -7.77 -0.90
N TYR A 82 6.70 -6.70 -1.10
CA TYR A 82 7.95 -6.77 -1.86
C TYR A 82 9.00 -7.66 -1.21
N SER A 83 9.07 -7.66 0.12
CA SER A 83 9.99 -8.51 0.88
C SER A 83 9.67 -10.01 0.76
N GLY A 84 8.46 -10.39 0.31
CA GLY A 84 8.14 -11.76 -0.07
C GLY A 84 8.97 -12.29 -1.24
N HIS A 85 9.46 -11.39 -2.11
CA HIS A 85 10.32 -11.74 -3.26
C HIS A 85 11.79 -11.51 -2.92
N THR A 86 12.43 -12.44 -2.21
CA THR A 86 13.85 -12.31 -1.87
C THR A 86 14.76 -12.89 -2.97
N PRO A 87 15.75 -12.13 -3.49
CA PRO A 87 16.06 -10.74 -3.20
C PRO A 87 15.12 -9.74 -3.90
N VAL A 88 14.79 -8.63 -3.22
CA VAL A 88 13.91 -7.58 -3.78
C VAL A 88 14.60 -6.91 -4.97
N SER A 89 13.98 -6.98 -6.14
CA SER A 89 14.52 -6.43 -7.38
C SER A 89 14.61 -4.90 -7.36
N LEU A 90 15.49 -4.32 -8.19
CA LEU A 90 15.62 -2.88 -8.33
C LEU A 90 14.30 -2.23 -8.78
N ASN A 91 13.56 -2.87 -9.68
CA ASN A 91 12.29 -2.34 -10.19
C ASN A 91 11.24 -2.21 -9.08
N LEU A 92 11.16 -3.17 -8.16
CA LEU A 92 10.24 -3.08 -7.02
C LEU A 92 10.62 -1.96 -6.06
N LYS A 93 11.92 -1.74 -5.84
CA LYS A 93 12.41 -0.61 -5.03
C LYS A 93 12.06 0.74 -5.66
N ILE A 94 12.26 0.88 -6.98
CA ILE A 94 11.88 2.09 -7.72
C ILE A 94 10.36 2.29 -7.71
N ALA A 95 9.58 1.22 -7.87
CA ALA A 95 8.13 1.28 -7.79
C ALA A 95 7.65 1.73 -6.40
N PHE A 96 8.28 1.23 -5.33
CA PHE A 96 8.03 1.69 -3.97
C PHE A 96 8.29 3.20 -3.83
N GLU A 97 9.48 3.65 -4.24
CA GLU A 97 9.87 5.06 -4.15
C GLU A 97 8.93 5.95 -4.98
N THR A 98 8.53 5.48 -6.15
CA THR A 98 7.57 6.18 -7.03
C THR A 98 6.22 6.34 -6.34
N LEU A 99 5.68 5.28 -5.74
CA LEU A 99 4.43 5.31 -4.99
C LEU A 99 4.52 6.29 -3.81
N MET A 100 5.57 6.17 -2.99
CA MET A 100 5.79 7.01 -1.81
C MET A 100 5.90 8.50 -2.18
N ASN A 101 6.64 8.81 -3.25
CA ASN A 101 6.75 10.17 -3.77
C ASN A 101 5.41 10.69 -4.30
N ALA A 102 4.62 9.88 -5.01
CA ALA A 102 3.32 10.29 -5.55
C ALA A 102 2.32 10.69 -4.47
N ILE A 103 2.42 10.11 -3.27
CA ILE A 103 1.57 10.44 -2.12
C ILE A 103 2.23 11.45 -1.16
N GLU A 104 3.29 12.14 -1.58
CA GLU A 104 4.06 13.09 -0.74
C GLU A 104 4.50 12.49 0.61
N TRP A 105 5.02 11.27 0.58
CA TRP A 105 5.58 10.60 1.74
C TRP A 105 7.04 10.24 1.49
N PRO A 106 8.01 11.10 1.87
CA PRO A 106 9.41 10.96 1.46
C PRO A 106 10.16 9.90 2.29
N ILE A 107 9.71 8.65 2.23
CA ILE A 107 10.38 7.49 2.84
C ILE A 107 10.92 6.57 1.74
N SER A 108 12.19 6.19 1.84
CA SER A 108 12.80 5.23 0.91
C SER A 108 12.49 3.78 1.29
N PHE A 109 12.68 2.87 0.33
CA PHE A 109 12.52 1.43 0.60
C PHE A 109 13.50 0.92 1.68
N SER A 110 14.71 1.47 1.73
CA SER A 110 15.71 1.08 2.72
C SER A 110 15.35 1.52 4.14
N GLU A 111 14.77 2.73 4.27
CA GLU A 111 14.28 3.24 5.55
C GLU A 111 13.11 2.42 6.06
N ILE A 112 12.10 2.17 5.22
CA ILE A 112 10.91 1.39 5.63
C ILE A 112 11.29 -0.06 5.99
N LEU A 113 12.22 -0.68 5.26
CA LEU A 113 12.68 -2.04 5.54
C LEU A 113 13.39 -2.12 6.89
N THR A 114 14.10 -1.06 7.29
CA THR A 114 14.73 -0.97 8.60
C THR A 114 13.67 -0.88 9.70
N ILE A 115 12.65 -0.05 9.51
CA ILE A 115 11.53 0.13 10.46
C ILE A 115 10.75 -1.17 10.63
N SER A 116 10.39 -1.83 9.53
CA SER A 116 9.62 -3.10 9.50
C SER A 116 10.30 -4.23 10.31
N ARG A 117 11.63 -4.20 10.47
CA ARG A 117 12.39 -5.19 11.26
C ARG A 117 12.45 -4.87 12.75
N THR A 118 12.18 -3.62 13.13
CA THR A 118 12.26 -3.16 14.53
C THR A 118 10.91 -3.12 15.23
N GLU A 119 9.81 -3.08 14.45
CA GLU A 119 8.44 -3.35 14.90
C GLU A 119 8.16 -4.86 14.94
#